data_AF-A0A6L9HMX4-F1
#
_entry.id   AF-A0A6L9HMX4-F1
#
_cell.length_a   1.000
_cell.length_b   1.000
_cell.length_c   1.000
_cell.angle_alpha   90.00
_cell.angle_beta   90.00
_cell.angle_gamma   90.00
#
_symmetry.space_group_name_H-M   'P 1'
#
loop_
_entity.id
_entity.type
_entity.pdbx_description
1 polymer ?
#
loop_
_entity_poly.entity_id
_entity_poly.type
_entity_poly.pdbx_seq_one_letter_code
_entity_poly.pdbx_strand_id
1 'polypeptide(L)' 'MAQKMTGALVFDERTDRYDIRFDLASYYGGLHCGDCFDVFTRGKWKPTRIEMNMAQEWYLVGIRADDLNGLRVRI' A
#
# COMPACT_ATOMS: atom_id res chain seq x y z
N MET A 1 -20.62 -0.27 10.84
CA MET A 1 -19.18 -0.53 10.67
C MET A 1 -18.85 -0.23 9.21
N ALA A 2 -17.93 0.70 8.93
CA ALA A 2 -17.53 0.96 7.54
C ALA A 2 -16.87 -0.31 6.97
N GLN A 3 -17.26 -0.70 5.76
CA GLN A 3 -16.65 -1.84 5.08
C GLN A 3 -15.27 -1.43 4.59
N LYS A 4 -14.21 -2.08 5.12
CA LYS A 4 -12.84 -1.81 4.67
C LYS A 4 -12.67 -2.26 3.22
N MET A 5 -12.18 -1.38 2.37
CA MET A 5 -11.92 -1.72 0.96
C MET A 5 -10.61 -2.48 0.88
N THR A 6 -10.62 -3.66 0.26
CA THR A 6 -9.43 -4.48 0.07
C THR A 6 -8.92 -4.31 -1.35
N GLY A 7 -7.61 -4.18 -1.50
CA GLY A 7 -6.96 -4.06 -2.80
C GLY A 7 -5.56 -4.64 -2.79
N ALA A 8 -4.83 -4.38 -3.87
CA ALA A 8 -3.42 -4.70 -3.99
C ALA A 8 -2.61 -3.40 -4.15
N LEU A 9 -1.47 -3.32 -3.46
CA LEU A 9 -0.48 -2.30 -3.74
C LEU A 9 0.08 -2.50 -5.14
N VAL A 10 0.15 -1.41 -5.90
CA VAL A 10 0.72 -1.38 -7.26
C VAL A 10 1.56 -0.13 -7.40
N PHE A 11 2.72 -0.25 -8.04
CA PHE A 11 3.52 0.91 -8.39
C PHE A 11 2.98 1.55 -9.68
N ASP A 12 2.65 2.83 -9.63
CA ASP A 12 2.27 3.63 -10.80
C ASP A 12 3.49 4.38 -11.32
N GLU A 13 4.07 3.85 -12.41
CA GLU A 13 5.22 4.44 -13.10
C GLU A 13 4.95 5.84 -13.67
N ARG A 14 3.67 6.23 -13.87
CA ARG A 14 3.34 7.56 -14.39
C ARG A 14 3.48 8.65 -13.34
N THR A 15 3.24 8.31 -12.08
CA THR A 15 3.26 9.25 -10.95
C THR A 15 4.41 9.00 -9.97
N ASP A 16 5.20 7.95 -10.20
CA ASP A 16 6.33 7.52 -9.38
C ASP A 16 5.92 7.21 -7.92
N ARG A 17 4.71 6.65 -7.77
CA ARG A 17 4.05 6.43 -6.48
C ARG A 17 3.43 5.05 -6.42
N TYR A 18 3.37 4.49 -5.23
CA TYR A 18 2.46 3.38 -4.98
C TYR A 18 1.02 3.86 -4.95
N ASP A 19 0.12 3.01 -5.41
CA ASP A 19 -1.34 3.18 -5.33
C ASP A 19 -1.97 1.87 -4.85
N ILE A 20 -3.27 1.90 -4.54
CA ILE A 20 -4.05 0.72 -4.20
C ILE A 20 -5.07 0.49 -5.30
N ARG A 21 -4.97 -0.64 -6.00
CA ARG A 21 -5.99 -1.11 -6.94
C ARG A 21 -7.05 -1.93 -6.20
N PHE A 22 -8.29 -1.47 -6.21
CA PHE A 22 -9.42 -2.18 -5.61
C PHE A 22 -10.12 -3.11 -6.61
N ASP A 23 -10.20 -2.71 -7.88
CA ASP A 23 -10.84 -3.47 -8.96
C ASP A 23 -10.24 -3.10 -10.34
N LEU A 24 -10.85 -3.54 -11.45
CA LEU A 24 -10.37 -3.35 -12.81
C LEU A 24 -10.02 -1.89 -13.13
N ALA A 25 -10.88 -0.95 -12.76
CA ALA A 25 -10.75 0.49 -13.01
C ALA A 25 -10.90 1.35 -11.74
N SER A 26 -10.79 0.75 -10.56
CA SER A 26 -10.95 1.44 -9.27
C SER A 26 -9.62 1.46 -8.51
N TYR A 27 -9.17 2.67 -8.19
CA TYR A 27 -7.88 2.94 -7.58
C TYR A 27 -8.03 3.99 -6.48
N TYR A 28 -7.09 4.03 -5.54
CA TYR A 28 -7.07 5.03 -4.47
C TYR A 28 -6.67 6.41 -4.99
N GLY A 29 -5.77 6.49 -5.97
CA GLY A 29 -5.34 7.75 -6.59
C GLY A 29 -3.94 8.19 -6.18
N GLY A 30 -3.09 7.24 -5.77
CA GLY A 30 -1.70 7.48 -5.37
C GLY A 30 -1.58 7.73 -3.86
N LEU A 31 -0.61 7.05 -3.26
CA LEU A 31 -0.30 7.15 -1.84
C LEU A 31 0.75 8.24 -1.58
N HIS A 32 0.65 8.82 -0.40
CA HIS A 32 1.61 9.79 0.14
C HIS A 32 2.29 9.25 1.40
N CYS A 33 3.50 9.74 1.66
CA CYS A 33 4.15 9.53 2.96
C CYS A 33 3.19 9.93 4.07
N GLY A 34 2.93 9.01 5.00
CA GLY A 34 1.98 9.22 6.08
C GLY A 34 0.69 8.42 5.96
N ASP A 35 0.32 7.96 4.75
CA ASP A 35 -0.92 7.21 4.54
C ASP A 35 -0.88 5.87 5.29
N CYS A 36 -1.95 5.60 6.04
CA CYS A 36 -2.08 4.43 6.89
C CYS A 36 -3.07 3.42 6.30
N PHE A 37 -2.70 2.14 6.33
CA PHE A 37 -3.55 1.02 5.90
C PHE A 37 -3.09 -0.27 6.57
N ASP A 38 -3.84 -1.35 6.41
CA ASP A 38 -3.43 -2.67 6.89
C ASP A 38 -2.86 -3.51 5.74
N VAL A 39 -1.76 -4.23 5.98
CA VAL A 39 -1.22 -5.27 5.08
C VAL A 39 -1.61 -6.65 5.59
N PHE A 40 -2.04 -7.54 4.70
CA PHE A 40 -2.30 -8.94 5.04
C PHE A 40 -1.02 -9.76 4.97
N THR A 41 -0.51 -10.19 6.12
CA THR A 41 0.70 -11.02 6.20
C THR A 41 0.60 -12.02 7.34
N ARG A 42 1.08 -13.24 7.13
CA ARG A 42 1.03 -14.34 8.11
C ARG A 42 -0.39 -14.59 8.66
N GLY A 43 -1.40 -14.52 7.80
CA GLY A 43 -2.80 -14.78 8.15
C GLY A 43 -3.48 -13.68 8.98
N LYS A 44 -2.85 -12.52 9.15
CA LYS A 44 -3.39 -11.40 9.94
C LYS A 44 -3.22 -10.08 9.22
N TRP A 45 -4.14 -9.16 9.49
CA TRP A 45 -4.02 -7.75 9.10
C TRP A 45 -3.10 -7.04 10.09
N LYS A 46 -2.10 -6.33 9.57
CA LYS A 46 -1.17 -5.54 10.37
C LYS A 46 -1.20 -4.09 9.92
N PRO A 47 -1.36 -3.12 10.84
CA PRO A 47 -1.32 -1.71 10.49
C PRO A 47 0.09 -1.34 10.03
N THR A 48 0.16 -0.47 9.05
CA THR A 48 1.40 0.13 8.57
C THR A 48 1.14 1.55 8.14
N ARG A 49 2.23 2.24 7.82
CA ARG A 49 2.26 3.55 7.21
C ARG A 49 3.28 3.50 6.08
N ILE A 50 2.90 3.97 4.91
CA ILE A 50 3.84 4.07 3.79
C ILE A 50 4.67 5.34 3.93
N GLU A 51 5.96 5.21 3.63
CA GLU A 51 6.95 6.27 3.71
C GLU A 51 7.95 6.13 2.55
N MET A 52 8.76 7.16 2.35
CA MET A 52 9.85 7.16 1.38
C MET A 52 11.15 7.55 2.07
N ASN A 53 12.22 6.81 1.80
CA ASN A 53 13.53 7.06 2.42
C ASN A 53 14.32 8.15 1.65
N MET A 54 15.51 8.49 2.15
CA MET A 54 16.38 9.49 1.50
C MET A 54 16.91 9.05 0.12
N ALA A 55 16.88 7.74 -0.18
CA ALA A 55 17.22 7.18 -1.47
C ALA A 55 16.03 7.13 -2.46
N GLN A 56 14.89 7.75 -2.11
CA GLN A 56 13.65 7.74 -2.90
C GLN A 56 13.02 6.36 -3.05
N GLU A 57 13.27 5.46 -2.10
CA GLU A 57 12.65 4.13 -2.09
C GLU A 57 11.44 4.13 -1.15
N TRP A 58 10.33 3.64 -1.66
CA TRP A 58 9.10 3.43 -0.90
C TRP A 58 9.25 2.23 0.04
N TYR A 59 8.80 2.39 1.29
CA TYR A 59 8.80 1.32 2.28
C TYR A 59 7.60 1.40 3.21
N LEU A 60 7.35 0.29 3.92
CA LEU A 60 6.24 0.16 4.87
C LEU A 60 6.77 0.09 6.30
N VAL A 61 6.33 1.03 7.14
CA VAL A 61 6.75 1.06 8.56
C VAL A 61 6.24 -0.21 9.27
N GLY A 62 7.16 -0.99 9.82
CA GLY A 62 6.85 -2.21 10.58
C GLY A 62 6.54 -3.45 9.73
N ILE A 63 6.63 -3.35 8.39
CA ILE A 63 6.50 -4.48 7.46
C ILE A 63 7.79 -4.62 6.66
N ARG A 64 8.43 -5.79 6.73
CA ARG A 64 9.61 -6.10 5.90
C ARG A 64 9.15 -6.79 4.62
N ALA A 65 9.38 -6.13 3.49
CA ALA A 65 9.14 -6.66 2.15
C ALA A 65 10.11 -5.98 1.19
N ASP A 66 10.76 -6.76 0.33
CA ASP A 66 11.70 -6.25 -0.67
C ASP A 66 10.97 -5.70 -1.90
N ASP A 67 9.77 -6.23 -2.19
CA ASP A 67 8.85 -5.75 -3.21
C ASP A 67 7.47 -5.53 -2.59
N LEU A 68 6.88 -4.34 -2.80
CA LEU A 68 5.57 -4.00 -2.27
C LEU A 68 4.44 -4.31 -3.27
N ASN A 69 4.77 -4.57 -4.54
CA ASN A 69 3.78 -4.87 -5.56
C ASN A 69 3.01 -6.15 -5.23
N GLY A 70 1.69 -6.09 -5.42
CA GLY A 70 0.80 -7.22 -5.18
C GLY A 70 0.50 -7.49 -3.71
N LEU A 71 1.10 -6.76 -2.76
CA LEU A 71 0.74 -6.90 -1.35
C LEU A 71 -0.74 -6.59 -1.16
N ARG A 72 -1.46 -7.55 -0.56
CA ARG A 72 -2.88 -7.39 -0.24
C ARG A 72 -3.03 -6.42 0.93
N VAL A 73 -3.76 -5.34 0.70
CA VAL A 73 -3.98 -4.26 1.66
C VAL A 73 -5.46 -3.97 1.87
N ARG A 74 -5.79 -3.25 2.94
CA ARG A 74 -7.12 -2.65 3.13
C ARG A 74 -7.05 -1.29 3.81
N ILE A 75 -7.97 -0.40 3.43
CA ILE A 75 -8.22 0.90 4.05
C ILE A 75 -9.61 0.91 4.71
#